data_AF-A0A812S6R9-F1
#
_entry.id   AF-A0A812S6R9-F1
#
_cell.length_a   1.000
_cell.length_b   1.000
_cell.length_c   1.000
_cell.angle_alpha   90.00
_cell.angle_beta   90.00
_cell.angle_gamma   90.00
#
_symmetry.space_group_name_H-M   'P 1'
#
loop_
_entity.id
_entity.type
_entity.pdbx_description
1 polymer ?
#
loop_
_entity_poly.entity_id
_entity_poly.type
_entity_poly.pdbx_seq_one_letter_code
_entity_poly.pdbx_strand_id
1 'polypeptide(L)'
;MLELPPGQYQNTKPIVIKRNVSLVGSSGARTQLSGSFIFEIGAEYAVLRNVDVVNSRRFVAVHLRCAGRPRVEGCRIESRGIGILADPPLDAESIPGVSNCRIGPAWQGLVVAGRCKGIFEGCIISDCRSAGIRLRNDAKPVLRSNVIIGCGGPGLLTWNRASPTMEENTFIHNSKNSDGGGTTVNDQ
;
A
#
# COMPACT_ATOMS: atom_id res chain seq x y z
N MET A 1 11.33 -10.76 16.36
CA MET A 1 9.93 -10.89 15.90
C MET A 1 9.03 -10.60 17.09
N LEU A 2 7.95 -9.85 16.89
CA LEU A 2 6.91 -9.58 17.88
C LEU A 2 5.61 -10.17 17.34
N GLU A 3 5.10 -11.19 18.00
CA GLU A 3 3.80 -11.75 17.71
C GLU A 3 2.71 -10.90 18.38
N LEU A 4 1.65 -10.60 17.64
CA LEU A 4 0.50 -9.86 18.11
C LEU A 4 -0.64 -10.84 18.34
N PRO A 5 -1.13 -10.98 19.59
CA PRO A 5 -2.28 -11.83 19.85
C PRO A 5 -3.52 -11.38 19.06
N PRO A 6 -4.48 -12.27 18.83
CA PRO A 6 -5.77 -11.89 18.26
C PRO A 6 -6.49 -10.86 19.15
N GLY A 7 -7.16 -9.90 18.52
CA GLY A 7 -7.87 -8.85 19.22
C GLY A 7 -7.96 -7.55 18.44
N GLN A 8 -8.69 -6.59 18.99
CA GLN A 8 -8.78 -5.23 18.48
C GLN A 8 -7.95 -4.29 19.36
N TYR A 9 -7.03 -3.56 18.75
CA TYR A 9 -6.14 -2.65 19.44
C TYR A 9 -6.36 -1.24 18.89
N GLN A 10 -6.79 -0.34 19.78
CA GLN A 10 -7.08 1.03 19.39
C GLN A 10 -5.90 1.95 19.66
N ASN A 11 -5.32 2.52 18.60
CA ASN A 11 -4.22 3.49 18.74
C ASN A 11 -4.72 4.91 18.44
N THR A 12 -4.54 5.80 19.40
CA THR A 12 -4.88 7.22 19.25
C THR A 12 -3.78 8.02 18.55
N LYS A 13 -2.56 7.47 18.50
CA LYS A 13 -1.36 8.00 17.83
C LYS A 13 -0.83 6.98 16.80
N PRO A 14 -0.12 7.42 15.75
CA PRO A 14 0.54 6.51 14.82
C PRO A 14 1.52 5.57 15.53
N ILE A 15 1.54 4.30 15.11
CA ILE A 15 2.60 3.35 15.47
C ILE A 15 3.77 3.61 14.54
N VAL A 16 4.88 4.06 15.11
CA VAL A 16 6.09 4.39 14.36
C VAL A 16 7.14 3.31 14.56
N ILE A 17 7.54 2.67 13.47
CA ILE A 17 8.56 1.63 13.43
C ILE A 17 9.87 2.29 13.00
N LYS A 18 10.84 2.32 13.93
CA LYS A 18 12.15 2.98 13.74
C LYS A 18 13.34 2.02 13.71
N ARG A 19 13.06 0.72 13.76
CA ARG A 19 14.05 -0.35 13.79
C ARG A 19 13.53 -1.58 13.05
N ASN A 20 14.44 -2.45 12.64
CA ASN A 20 14.10 -3.74 12.05
C ASN A 20 13.37 -4.61 13.09
N VAL A 21 12.07 -4.76 12.88
CA VAL A 21 11.21 -5.63 13.69
C VAL A 21 10.16 -6.24 12.77
N SER A 22 9.83 -7.50 13.03
CA SER A 22 8.71 -8.18 12.39
C SER A 22 7.51 -8.15 13.33
N LEU A 23 6.46 -7.44 12.96
CA LEU A 23 5.15 -7.44 13.61
C LEU A 23 4.27 -8.46 12.90
N VAL A 24 3.88 -9.53 13.59
CA VAL A 24 3.18 -10.66 12.96
C VAL A 24 1.92 -10.98 13.75
N GLY A 25 0.75 -10.91 13.12
CA GLY A 25 -0.50 -11.40 13.73
C GLY A 25 -0.52 -12.92 13.81
N SER A 26 -1.11 -13.48 14.87
CA SER A 26 -1.23 -14.93 15.05
C SER A 26 -2.06 -15.61 13.95
N SER A 27 -1.77 -16.88 13.66
CA SER A 27 -2.38 -17.64 12.55
C SER A 27 -3.83 -18.09 12.82
N GLY A 28 -4.26 -18.18 14.08
CA GLY A 28 -5.58 -18.71 14.46
C GLY A 28 -6.75 -17.70 14.37
N ALA A 29 -6.47 -16.40 14.50
CA ALA A 29 -7.46 -15.34 14.40
C ALA A 29 -6.78 -14.00 14.08
N ARG A 30 -7.51 -13.08 13.44
CA ARG A 30 -6.93 -11.81 12.97
C ARG A 30 -6.71 -10.82 14.12
N THR A 31 -5.56 -10.17 14.09
CA THR A 31 -5.25 -8.99 14.92
C THR A 31 -5.63 -7.74 14.14
N GLN A 32 -6.56 -6.95 14.68
CA GLN A 32 -6.94 -5.66 14.12
C GLN A 32 -6.28 -4.52 14.89
N LEU A 33 -5.54 -3.68 14.18
CA LEU A 33 -4.88 -2.50 14.71
C LEU A 33 -5.51 -1.27 14.07
N SER A 34 -6.12 -0.40 14.88
CA SER A 34 -6.61 0.87 14.35
C SER A 34 -5.50 1.93 14.35
N GLY A 35 -5.53 2.81 13.34
CA GLY A 35 -4.62 3.94 13.22
C GLY A 35 -3.68 3.89 12.02
N SER A 36 -2.58 4.62 12.12
CA SER A 36 -1.53 4.73 11.09
C SER A 36 -0.29 3.96 11.52
N PHE A 37 0.33 3.26 10.57
CA PHE A 37 1.63 2.60 10.70
C PHE A 37 2.63 3.34 9.85
N ILE A 38 3.74 3.77 10.44
CA ILE A 38 4.77 4.53 9.75
C ILE A 38 6.10 3.80 9.93
N PHE A 39 6.68 3.37 8.83
CA PHE A 39 8.02 2.80 8.78
C PHE A 39 8.99 3.94 8.47
N GLU A 40 9.86 4.26 9.41
CA GLU A 40 10.86 5.32 9.29
C GLU A 40 12.27 4.75 9.08
N ILE A 41 13.23 5.64 8.89
CA ILE A 41 14.66 5.32 8.81
C ILE A 41 15.04 4.39 9.98
N GLY A 42 15.76 3.31 9.66
CA GLY A 42 16.07 2.21 10.59
C GLY A 42 15.12 1.00 10.51
N ALA A 43 13.97 1.13 9.85
CA ALA A 43 13.01 0.03 9.61
C ALA A 43 13.15 -0.62 8.23
N GLU A 44 14.37 -0.63 7.68
CA GLU A 44 14.68 -1.00 6.31
C GLU A 44 14.42 -2.49 5.99
N TYR A 45 14.34 -3.33 7.01
CA TYR A 45 14.00 -4.76 6.92
C TYR A 45 12.83 -5.13 7.83
N ALA A 46 12.07 -4.13 8.29
CA ALA A 46 10.90 -4.37 9.11
C ALA A 46 9.80 -5.07 8.30
N VAL A 47 9.03 -5.92 8.99
CA VAL A 47 7.97 -6.72 8.39
C VAL A 47 6.67 -6.45 9.14
N LEU A 48 5.59 -6.21 8.41
CA LEU A 48 4.23 -6.28 8.93
C LEU A 48 3.51 -7.41 8.22
N ARG A 49 3.11 -8.45 8.96
CA ARG A 49 2.53 -9.66 8.38
C ARG A 49 1.25 -10.07 9.08
N ASN A 50 0.25 -10.50 8.31
CA ASN A 50 -0.97 -11.11 8.85
C ASN A 50 -1.74 -10.21 9.83
N VAL A 51 -1.82 -8.90 9.56
CA VAL A 51 -2.52 -7.92 10.40
C VAL A 51 -3.63 -7.22 9.62
N ASP A 52 -4.74 -6.92 10.30
CA ASP A 52 -5.79 -6.01 9.81
C ASP A 52 -5.47 -4.59 10.29
N VAL A 53 -5.29 -3.64 9.37
CA VAL A 53 -5.05 -2.23 9.67
C VAL A 53 -6.28 -1.43 9.27
N VAL A 54 -6.89 -0.73 10.23
CA VAL A 54 -8.08 0.10 9.98
C VAL A 54 -7.80 1.55 10.35
N ASN A 55 -7.71 2.43 9.35
CA ASN A 55 -7.51 3.85 9.56
C ASN A 55 -8.80 4.65 9.32
N SER A 56 -9.42 5.12 10.39
CA SER A 56 -10.65 5.92 10.33
C SER A 56 -10.42 7.40 10.06
N ARG A 57 -9.18 7.87 9.90
CA ARG A 57 -8.83 9.27 9.61
C ARG A 57 -8.47 9.43 8.13
N ARG A 58 -8.54 10.67 7.61
CA ARG A 58 -8.09 11.01 6.24
C ARG A 58 -6.55 11.09 6.16
N PHE A 59 -5.87 10.02 6.56
CA PHE A 59 -4.42 9.86 6.57
C PHE A 59 -4.01 8.54 5.88
N VAL A 60 -2.73 8.19 5.98
CA VAL A 60 -2.19 6.92 5.45
C VAL A 60 -2.34 5.81 6.51
N ALA A 61 -2.85 4.64 6.12
CA ALA A 61 -2.91 3.48 7.00
C ALA A 61 -1.53 2.81 7.16
N VAL A 62 -0.80 2.57 6.07
CA VAL A 62 0.59 2.07 6.11
C VAL A 62 1.50 2.97 5.26
N HIS A 63 2.46 3.64 5.88
CA HIS A 63 3.41 4.54 5.23
C HIS A 63 4.82 3.95 5.29
N LEU A 64 5.36 3.58 4.13
CA LEU A 64 6.73 3.09 3.94
C LEU A 64 7.62 4.28 3.59
N ARG A 65 8.19 4.93 4.62
CA ARG A 65 9.02 6.14 4.54
C ARG A 65 10.47 5.82 4.95
N CYS A 66 11.01 4.73 4.44
CA CYS A 66 12.37 4.28 4.74
C CYS A 66 13.11 3.81 3.48
N ALA A 67 14.44 3.85 3.55
CA ALA A 67 15.29 3.17 2.57
C ALA A 67 15.22 1.64 2.74
N GLY A 68 15.72 0.90 1.76
CA GLY A 68 15.84 -0.56 1.88
C GLY A 68 14.58 -1.34 1.50
N ARG A 69 14.36 -2.48 2.15
CA ARG A 69 13.44 -3.56 1.74
C ARG A 69 12.37 -3.91 2.80
N PRO A 70 11.57 -2.95 3.31
CA PRO A 70 10.49 -3.29 4.23
C PRO A 70 9.47 -4.22 3.54
N ARG A 71 8.76 -5.03 4.35
CA ARG A 71 7.78 -5.99 3.84
C ARG A 71 6.40 -5.82 4.48
N VAL A 72 5.36 -5.92 3.66
CA VAL A 72 3.96 -5.96 4.10
C VAL A 72 3.30 -7.16 3.44
N GLU A 73 2.86 -8.13 4.24
CA GLU A 73 2.54 -9.47 3.74
C GLU A 73 1.23 -10.01 4.34
N GLY A 74 0.27 -10.43 3.51
CA GLY A 74 -0.96 -11.06 4.02
C GLY A 74 -1.84 -10.14 4.89
N CYS A 75 -1.69 -8.82 4.73
CA CYS A 75 -2.42 -7.82 5.51
C CYS A 75 -3.77 -7.46 4.86
N ARG A 76 -4.72 -7.01 5.67
CA ARG A 76 -5.94 -6.34 5.18
C ARG A 76 -5.87 -4.89 5.64
N ILE A 77 -6.07 -3.95 4.73
CA ILE A 77 -5.79 -2.54 4.98
C ILE A 77 -6.96 -1.70 4.50
N GLU A 78 -7.62 -1.02 5.42
CA GLU A 78 -8.73 -0.11 5.17
C GLU A 78 -8.36 1.30 5.64
N SER A 79 -8.83 2.32 4.92
CA SER A 79 -8.46 3.71 5.24
C SER A 79 -9.53 4.70 4.78
N ARG A 80 -9.76 5.80 5.51
CA ARG A 80 -10.50 6.95 4.93
C ARG A 80 -9.62 7.82 4.02
N GLY A 81 -8.30 7.61 4.03
CA GLY A 81 -7.32 8.26 3.17
C GLY A 81 -6.63 7.24 2.26
N ILE A 82 -5.32 7.11 2.40
CA ILE A 82 -4.52 6.17 1.59
C ILE A 82 -4.40 4.84 2.34
N GLY A 83 -4.56 3.72 1.65
CA GLY A 83 -4.28 2.38 2.19
C GLY A 83 -2.79 2.21 2.46
N ILE A 84 -1.99 2.09 1.40
CA ILE A 84 -0.52 2.05 1.48
C ILE A 84 0.09 3.23 0.72
N LEU A 85 1.03 3.93 1.33
CA LEU A 85 1.91 4.90 0.69
C LEU A 85 3.36 4.41 0.78
N ALA A 86 4.00 4.18 -0.37
CA ALA A 86 5.44 3.98 -0.47
C ALA A 86 6.08 5.25 -1.04
N ASP A 87 6.77 6.01 -0.18
CA ASP A 87 7.33 7.32 -0.49
C ASP A 87 8.61 7.52 0.34
N PRO A 88 9.76 7.04 -0.16
CA PRO A 88 11.01 7.13 0.58
C PRO A 88 11.51 8.57 0.68
N PRO A 89 12.48 8.85 1.58
CA PRO A 89 13.20 10.12 1.60
C PRO A 89 13.78 10.49 0.22
N LEU A 90 13.89 11.79 -0.09
CA LEU A 90 14.25 12.30 -1.42
C LEU A 90 15.61 11.80 -1.94
N ASP A 91 16.54 11.57 -1.02
CA ASP A 91 17.92 11.11 -1.22
C ASP A 91 18.09 9.59 -1.04
N ALA A 92 16.99 8.85 -0.87
CA ALA A 92 17.00 7.42 -0.63
C ALA A 92 16.24 6.64 -1.71
N GLU A 93 16.75 5.45 -2.03
CA GLU A 93 16.03 4.46 -2.82
C GLU A 93 15.38 3.43 -1.91
N SER A 94 14.14 3.04 -2.23
CA SER A 94 13.40 2.02 -1.49
C SER A 94 12.86 0.96 -2.42
N ILE A 95 12.96 -0.29 -1.97
CA ILE A 95 12.58 -1.51 -2.67
C ILE A 95 11.64 -2.33 -1.76
N PRO A 96 10.51 -1.73 -1.33
CA PRO A 96 9.54 -2.40 -0.49
C PRO A 96 8.95 -3.61 -1.22
N GLY A 97 8.49 -4.58 -0.45
CA GLY A 97 7.80 -5.76 -0.95
C GLY A 97 6.42 -5.80 -0.31
N VAL A 98 5.39 -5.67 -1.12
CA VAL A 98 4.00 -5.79 -0.65
C VAL A 98 3.40 -6.99 -1.36
N SER A 99 3.03 -8.02 -0.60
CA SER A 99 2.53 -9.26 -1.19
C SER A 99 1.28 -9.78 -0.50
N ASN A 100 0.39 -10.38 -1.30
CA ASN A 100 -0.80 -11.08 -0.82
C ASN A 100 -1.69 -10.24 0.10
N CYS A 101 -1.72 -8.92 -0.09
CA CYS A 101 -2.50 -8.00 0.72
C CYS A 101 -3.87 -7.71 0.09
N ARG A 102 -4.86 -7.40 0.94
CA ARG A 102 -6.13 -6.80 0.52
C ARG A 102 -6.15 -5.34 0.94
N ILE A 103 -6.29 -4.43 -0.01
CA ILE A 103 -6.19 -2.98 0.21
C ILE A 103 -7.47 -2.32 -0.26
N GLY A 104 -8.18 -1.69 0.66
CA GLY A 104 -9.47 -1.05 0.42
C GLY A 104 -10.59 -1.66 1.28
N PRO A 105 -11.72 -0.93 1.49
CA PRO A 105 -12.04 0.36 0.88
C PRO A 105 -11.13 1.50 1.36
N ALA A 106 -10.78 2.40 0.42
CA ALA A 106 -9.90 3.53 0.66
C ALA A 106 -10.27 4.76 -0.18
N TRP A 107 -9.69 5.94 0.10
CA TRP A 107 -9.74 7.03 -0.90
C TRP A 107 -8.83 6.67 -2.09
N GLN A 108 -7.59 6.30 -1.82
CA GLN A 108 -6.66 5.68 -2.78
C GLN A 108 -6.12 4.39 -2.16
N GLY A 109 -6.06 3.32 -2.95
CA GLY A 109 -5.62 2.02 -2.45
C GLY A 109 -4.12 2.00 -2.17
N LEU A 110 -3.34 1.99 -3.25
CA LEU A 110 -1.88 1.99 -3.22
C LEU A 110 -1.34 3.24 -3.91
N VAL A 111 -0.46 3.97 -3.22
CA VAL A 111 0.29 5.09 -3.78
C VAL A 111 1.77 4.79 -3.72
N VAL A 112 2.46 4.91 -4.85
CA VAL A 112 3.92 4.78 -4.94
C VAL A 112 4.49 6.07 -5.50
N ALA A 113 5.49 6.62 -4.82
CA ALA A 113 6.10 7.89 -5.16
C ALA A 113 7.62 7.86 -5.01
N GLY A 114 8.29 8.86 -5.60
CA GLY A 114 9.71 9.09 -5.42
C GLY A 114 10.57 7.98 -6.02
N ARG A 115 11.78 7.79 -5.47
CA ARG A 115 12.72 6.74 -5.89
C ARG A 115 12.35 5.36 -5.32
N CYS A 116 11.09 4.98 -5.47
CA CYS A 116 10.59 3.67 -5.08
C CYS A 116 10.63 2.70 -6.28
N LYS A 117 11.32 1.57 -6.10
CA LYS A 117 11.45 0.46 -7.06
C LYS A 117 10.91 -0.86 -6.49
N GLY A 118 9.93 -0.76 -5.59
CA GLY A 118 9.36 -1.92 -4.90
C GLY A 118 8.63 -2.89 -5.82
N ILE A 119 8.39 -4.10 -5.30
CA ILE A 119 7.56 -5.12 -5.92
C ILE A 119 6.23 -5.18 -5.16
N PHE A 120 5.14 -5.06 -5.90
CA PHE A 120 3.78 -5.17 -5.37
C PHE A 120 3.11 -6.33 -6.09
N GLU A 121 2.86 -7.43 -5.39
CA GLU A 121 2.48 -8.69 -6.01
C GLU A 121 1.31 -9.42 -5.34
N GLY A 122 0.46 -10.06 -6.15
CA GLY A 122 -0.63 -10.89 -5.64
C GLY A 122 -1.62 -10.14 -4.74
N CYS A 123 -1.68 -8.81 -4.84
CA CYS A 123 -2.57 -7.99 -4.02
C CYS A 123 -3.93 -7.81 -4.68
N ILE A 124 -4.96 -7.67 -3.85
CA ILE A 124 -6.30 -7.26 -4.28
C ILE A 124 -6.51 -5.84 -3.79
N ILE A 125 -6.73 -4.91 -4.72
CA ILE A 125 -7.00 -3.50 -4.44
C ILE A 125 -8.43 -3.22 -4.87
N SER A 126 -9.32 -2.90 -3.93
CA SER A 126 -10.74 -2.84 -4.21
C SER A 126 -11.45 -1.63 -3.63
N ASP A 127 -12.55 -1.25 -4.28
CA ASP A 127 -13.54 -0.28 -3.76
C ASP A 127 -12.93 1.03 -3.26
N CYS A 128 -11.88 1.48 -3.93
CA CYS A 128 -11.26 2.76 -3.67
C CYS A 128 -12.08 3.89 -4.30
N ARG A 129 -12.31 4.99 -3.59
CA ARG A 129 -13.15 6.10 -4.09
C ARG A 129 -12.51 6.87 -5.25
N SER A 130 -11.18 6.91 -5.31
CA SER A 130 -10.39 7.49 -6.41
C SER A 130 -9.64 6.37 -7.15
N ALA A 131 -8.36 6.55 -7.48
CA ALA A 131 -7.57 5.53 -8.14
C ALA A 131 -7.31 4.31 -7.24
N GLY A 132 -7.30 3.12 -7.83
CA GLY A 132 -6.86 1.90 -7.16
C GLY A 132 -5.36 1.98 -6.84
N ILE A 133 -4.55 2.16 -7.89
CA ILE A 133 -3.11 2.42 -7.81
C ILE A 133 -2.80 3.80 -8.39
N ARG A 134 -2.01 4.60 -7.66
CA ARG A 134 -1.43 5.85 -8.17
C ARG A 134 0.08 5.83 -8.09
N LEU A 135 0.75 6.09 -9.20
CA LEU A 135 2.19 6.20 -9.29
C LEU A 135 2.58 7.64 -9.64
N ARG A 136 3.59 8.19 -8.97
CA ARG A 136 4.04 9.57 -9.21
C ARG A 136 5.53 9.79 -8.97
N ASN A 137 6.07 10.88 -9.50
CA ASN A 137 7.38 11.44 -9.13
C ASN A 137 8.53 10.43 -9.27
N ASP A 138 8.78 9.95 -10.49
CA ASP A 138 9.88 9.03 -10.82
C ASP A 138 9.79 7.61 -10.20
N ALA A 139 8.62 7.24 -9.66
CA ALA A 139 8.39 5.89 -9.16
C ALA A 139 8.50 4.85 -10.29
N LYS A 140 9.25 3.77 -10.03
CA LYS A 140 9.49 2.68 -10.99
C LYS A 140 9.26 1.30 -10.35
N PRO A 141 8.06 1.01 -9.82
CA PRO A 141 7.78 -0.28 -9.20
C PRO A 141 7.55 -1.38 -10.25
N VAL A 142 7.64 -2.63 -9.80
CA VAL A 142 7.06 -3.77 -10.51
C VAL A 142 5.69 -4.05 -9.88
N LEU A 143 4.65 -4.02 -10.71
CA LEU A 143 3.30 -4.46 -10.34
C LEU A 143 3.07 -5.81 -10.99
N ARG A 144 2.89 -6.86 -10.19
CA ARG A 144 2.78 -8.25 -10.67
C ARG A 144 1.52 -8.96 -10.14
N SER A 145 0.76 -9.60 -11.03
CA SER A 145 -0.35 -10.49 -10.65
C SER A 145 -1.34 -9.87 -9.66
N ASN A 146 -1.57 -8.55 -9.74
CA ASN A 146 -2.52 -7.86 -8.87
C ASN A 146 -3.90 -7.80 -9.50
N VAL A 147 -4.93 -7.76 -8.65
CA VAL A 147 -6.32 -7.52 -9.08
C VAL A 147 -6.77 -6.17 -8.56
N ILE A 148 -7.11 -5.26 -9.46
CA ILE A 148 -7.64 -3.94 -9.12
C ILE A 148 -9.10 -3.89 -9.56
N ILE A 149 -10.02 -3.78 -8.60
CA ILE A 149 -11.45 -3.96 -8.87
C ILE A 149 -12.33 -2.89 -8.23
N GLY A 150 -13.28 -2.39 -9.00
CA GLY A 150 -14.39 -1.65 -8.43
C GLY A 150 -14.06 -0.24 -7.95
N CYS A 151 -12.91 0.33 -8.33
CA CYS A 151 -12.51 1.68 -7.93
C CYS A 151 -13.34 2.76 -8.66
N GLY A 152 -13.58 3.88 -7.98
CA GLY A 152 -14.30 5.04 -8.51
C GLY A 152 -13.53 5.77 -9.62
N GLY A 153 -12.20 5.85 -9.52
CA GLY A 153 -11.33 6.35 -10.57
C GLY A 153 -10.59 5.24 -11.32
N PRO A 154 -9.56 5.59 -12.12
CA PRO A 154 -8.75 4.62 -12.85
C PRO A 154 -8.18 3.53 -11.94
N GLY A 155 -8.12 2.30 -12.45
CA GLY A 155 -7.47 1.21 -11.72
C GLY A 155 -5.97 1.48 -11.50
N LEU A 156 -5.31 2.05 -12.50
CA LEU A 156 -3.94 2.55 -12.42
C LEU A 156 -3.88 3.98 -13.01
N LEU A 157 -3.23 4.89 -12.28
CA LEU A 157 -2.95 6.26 -12.70
C LEU A 157 -1.44 6.53 -12.56
N THR A 158 -0.77 6.84 -13.68
CA THR A 158 0.63 7.30 -13.67
C THR A 158 0.72 8.82 -13.81
N TRP A 159 1.71 9.43 -13.16
CA TRP A 159 1.92 10.88 -13.17
C TRP A 159 3.41 11.22 -12.97
N ASN A 160 3.87 12.39 -13.44
CA ASN A 160 5.24 12.89 -13.19
C ASN A 160 6.35 11.84 -13.38
N ARG A 161 6.52 11.34 -14.61
CA ARG A 161 7.58 10.38 -15.00
C ARG A 161 7.58 9.05 -14.25
N ALA A 162 6.49 8.71 -13.56
CA ALA A 162 6.33 7.37 -13.01
C ALA A 162 6.19 6.35 -14.14
N SER A 163 6.99 5.28 -14.08
CA SER A 163 7.11 4.30 -15.15
C SER A 163 7.18 2.90 -14.54
N PRO A 164 6.01 2.25 -14.30
CA PRO A 164 5.97 0.90 -13.73
C PRO A 164 6.31 -0.16 -14.77
N THR A 165 6.82 -1.30 -14.28
CA THR A 165 6.75 -2.57 -15.02
C THR A 165 5.46 -3.29 -14.65
N MET A 166 4.68 -3.73 -15.65
CA MET A 166 3.38 -4.35 -15.48
C MET A 166 3.42 -5.81 -15.92
N GLU A 167 3.11 -6.72 -15.00
CA GLU A 167 3.12 -8.17 -15.26
C GLU A 167 1.82 -8.79 -14.75
N GLU A 168 1.02 -9.43 -15.61
CA GLU A 168 -0.15 -10.25 -15.20
C GLU A 168 -1.21 -9.54 -14.33
N ASN A 169 -1.34 -8.21 -14.41
CA ASN A 169 -2.32 -7.48 -13.60
C ASN A 169 -3.70 -7.49 -14.26
N THR A 170 -4.74 -7.60 -13.44
CA THR A 170 -6.15 -7.61 -13.87
C THR A 170 -6.86 -6.38 -13.35
N PHE A 171 -7.57 -5.66 -14.22
CA PHE A 171 -8.33 -4.46 -13.89
C PHE A 171 -9.81 -4.68 -14.22
N ILE A 172 -10.71 -4.56 -13.23
CA ILE A 172 -12.13 -4.94 -13.37
C ILE A 172 -13.02 -3.82 -12.86
N HIS A 173 -13.97 -3.34 -13.67
CA HIS A 173 -15.02 -2.38 -13.25
C HIS A 173 -14.50 -1.16 -12.46
N ASN A 174 -13.35 -0.62 -12.88
CA ASN A 174 -12.81 0.62 -12.34
C ASN A 174 -13.40 1.82 -13.10
N SER A 175 -13.09 3.04 -12.67
CA SER A 175 -13.63 4.27 -13.26
C SER A 175 -15.14 4.42 -13.11
N LYS A 176 -15.74 3.86 -12.05
CA LYS A 176 -17.19 3.94 -11.79
C LYS A 176 -17.74 5.38 -11.70
N ASN A 177 -16.87 6.35 -11.43
CA ASN A 177 -17.24 7.75 -11.24
C ASN A 177 -16.82 8.66 -12.41
N SER A 178 -16.37 8.10 -13.54
CA SER A 178 -15.92 8.87 -14.71
C SER A 178 -16.43 8.27 -16.01
N ASP A 179 -17.03 9.10 -16.87
CA ASP A 179 -17.49 8.77 -18.24
C ASP A 179 -16.35 8.40 -19.23
N GLY A 180 -15.15 8.06 -18.73
CA GLY A 180 -13.96 7.74 -19.51
C GLY A 180 -13.15 6.64 -18.83
N GLY A 181 -13.60 5.40 -18.98
CA GLY A 181 -12.91 4.21 -18.47
C GLY A 181 -11.65 3.92 -19.28
N GLY A 182 -10.50 4.36 -18.78
CA GLY A 182 -9.21 4.02 -19.34
C GLY A 182 -8.12 4.03 -18.28
N THR A 183 -7.22 3.05 -18.36
CA THR A 183 -5.89 3.15 -17.77
C THR A 183 -5.24 4.40 -18.35
N THR A 184 -5.08 5.45 -17.55
CA THR A 184 -4.29 6.61 -17.99
C THR A 184 -2.82 6.28 -17.76
N VAL A 185 -2.24 5.55 -18.71
CA VAL A 185 -0.79 5.52 -18.90
C VAL A 185 -0.46 6.77 -19.71
N ASN A 186 -0.06 7.85 -19.06
CA ASN A 186 0.53 8.98 -19.77
C ASN A 186 1.96 8.58 -20.15
N ASP A 187 2.11 7.88 -21.27
CA ASP A 187 3.38 7.78 -21.98
C ASP A 187 3.57 9.09 -22.78
N GLN A 188 4.52 9.91 -22.34
CA GLN A 188 5.21 10.88 -23.18
C GLN A 188 6.72 10.74 -22.95
#